data_AF-A0AB73TLW8-F1
#
_entry.id   AF-A0AB73TLW8-F1
#
_cell.length_a   1.000
_cell.length_b   1.000
_cell.length_c   1.000
_cell.angle_alpha   90.00
_cell.angle_beta   90.00
_cell.angle_gamma   90.00
#
_symmetry.space_group_name_H-M   'P 1'
#
loop_
_entity.id
_entity.type
_entity.pdbx_description
1 polymer ?
#
loop_
_entity_poly.entity_id
_entity_poly.type
_entity_poly.pdbx_seq_one_letter_code
_entity_poly.pdbx_strand_id
1 'polypeptide(L)'
;SESRQDENACLAVLLNQKQYQIYLMYQHYKSDTREGSVEGYNQSLSLLQEWSTQVAIEEYYIWPQPENELEDHLPLSVYLSDKSKQEELRETMGNRTFQLGKLFFSPNEYTNIEEKTAEALKELAPLYHAIKNKL
;
A
#
# COMPACT_ATOMS: atom_id res chain seq x y z
N SER A 1 3.50 23.20 0.39
CA SER A 1 4.95 23.38 0.40
C SER A 1 5.50 22.79 -0.88
N GLU A 2 6.46 23.45 -1.52
CA GLU A 2 7.04 23.04 -2.81
C GLU A 2 7.79 21.69 -2.72
N SER A 3 8.25 21.30 -1.52
CA SER A 3 8.96 20.02 -1.27
C SER A 3 8.11 18.74 -1.34
N ARG A 4 6.78 18.82 -1.50
CA ARG A 4 5.91 17.63 -1.63
C ARG A 4 5.97 16.99 -3.02
N GLN A 5 6.46 17.72 -4.02
CA GLN A 5 6.57 17.23 -5.39
C GLN A 5 7.70 16.22 -5.57
N ASP A 6 8.58 16.10 -4.58
CA ASP A 6 9.74 15.21 -4.59
C ASP A 6 9.52 13.91 -3.81
N GLU A 7 8.34 13.70 -3.22
CA GLU A 7 8.05 12.49 -2.44
C GLU A 7 7.69 11.30 -3.36
N ASN A 8 8.27 10.14 -3.08
CA ASN A 8 8.00 8.93 -3.87
C ASN A 8 6.81 8.10 -3.36
N ALA A 9 6.37 8.27 -2.12
CA ALA A 9 5.16 7.61 -1.62
C ALA A 9 3.90 8.40 -2.01
N CYS A 10 2.78 7.71 -2.24
CA CYS A 10 1.49 8.32 -2.52
C CYS A 10 0.34 7.49 -1.96
N LEU A 11 -0.68 8.18 -1.44
CA LEU A 11 -2.00 7.60 -1.21
C LEU A 11 -2.89 7.86 -2.41
N ALA A 12 -3.42 6.79 -2.99
CA ALA A 12 -4.24 6.81 -4.20
C ALA A 12 -5.59 6.14 -3.95
N VAL A 13 -6.55 6.48 -4.80
CA VAL A 13 -7.86 5.83 -4.89
C VAL A 13 -8.07 5.41 -6.33
N LEU A 14 -8.45 4.15 -6.55
CA LEU A 14 -8.75 3.59 -7.87
C LEU A 14 -10.13 2.93 -7.86
N LEU A 15 -10.93 3.19 -8.88
CA LEU A 15 -12.17 2.48 -9.15
C LEU A 15 -12.08 1.79 -10.51
N ASN A 16 -12.25 0.47 -10.53
CA ASN A 16 -12.38 -0.31 -11.75
C ASN A 16 -13.56 -1.30 -11.63
N GLN A 17 -13.78 -2.12 -12.66
CA GLN A 17 -14.90 -3.08 -12.66
C GLN A 17 -14.77 -4.21 -11.63
N LYS A 18 -13.54 -4.49 -11.17
CA LYS A 18 -13.24 -5.51 -10.16
C LYS A 18 -13.50 -4.97 -8.75
N GLN A 19 -13.07 -3.75 -8.47
CA GLN A 19 -13.00 -3.23 -7.09
C GLN A 19 -12.82 -1.71 -7.00
N TYR A 20 -13.15 -1.19 -5.82
CA TYR A 20 -12.73 0.13 -5.33
C TYR A 20 -11.55 -0.04 -4.37
N GLN A 21 -10.45 0.65 -4.64
CA GLN A 21 -9.17 0.50 -3.93
C GLN A 21 -8.76 1.83 -3.31
N ILE A 22 -8.34 1.83 -2.05
CA ILE A 22 -7.63 2.94 -1.41
C ILE A 22 -6.29 2.41 -0.93
N TYR A 23 -5.18 2.95 -1.44
CA TYR A 23 -3.89 2.29 -1.28
C TYR A 23 -2.71 3.25 -1.23
N LEU A 24 -1.67 2.81 -0.52
CA LEU A 24 -0.34 3.37 -0.47
C LEU A 24 0.52 2.71 -1.55
N MET A 25 1.20 3.52 -2.35
CA MET A 25 2.10 3.05 -3.41
C MET A 25 3.36 3.90 -3.53
N TYR A 26 4.38 3.34 -4.19
CA TYR A 26 5.54 4.08 -4.65
C TYR A 26 5.32 4.58 -6.08
N GLN A 27 5.42 5.89 -6.30
CA GLN A 27 5.28 6.54 -7.59
C GLN A 27 6.62 6.64 -8.30
N HIS A 28 6.81 5.84 -9.35
CA HIS A 28 7.93 5.96 -10.27
C HIS A 28 7.66 7.07 -11.32
N TYR A 29 7.72 8.36 -10.95
CA TYR A 29 7.73 9.44 -11.96
C TYR A 29 9.16 9.81 -12.36
N LYS A 30 9.35 10.10 -13.64
CA LYS A 30 10.64 10.31 -14.33
C LYS A 30 11.33 11.66 -14.02
N SER A 31 11.41 12.10 -12.77
CA SER A 31 12.25 13.26 -12.43
C SER A 31 13.41 12.82 -11.55
N ASP A 32 14.63 13.10 -12.03
CA ASP A 32 15.91 12.82 -11.38
C ASP A 32 16.12 13.56 -10.03
N THR A 33 15.06 14.17 -9.48
CA THR A 33 15.08 15.07 -8.32
C THR A 33 14.27 14.58 -7.12
N ARG A 34 13.58 13.43 -7.20
CA ARG A 34 12.76 12.94 -6.08
C ARG A 34 13.59 12.31 -4.95
N GLU A 35 13.17 12.54 -3.71
CA GLU A 35 13.79 12.01 -2.50
C GLU A 35 13.25 10.59 -2.19
N GLY A 36 14.16 9.63 -2.10
CA GLY A 36 13.94 8.32 -1.49
C GLY A 36 14.08 7.10 -2.41
N SER A 37 14.77 6.07 -1.93
CA SER A 37 15.05 4.87 -2.72
C SER A 37 13.95 3.80 -2.60
N VAL A 38 13.94 2.86 -3.55
CA VAL A 38 13.11 1.65 -3.48
C VAL A 38 13.39 0.87 -2.20
N GLU A 39 14.66 0.76 -1.81
CA GLU A 39 15.06 0.10 -0.58
C GLU A 39 14.52 0.82 0.65
N GLY A 40 14.59 2.16 0.68
CA GLY A 40 14.05 2.98 1.77
C GLY A 40 12.53 2.84 1.90
N TYR A 41 11.80 2.81 0.78
CA TYR A 41 10.37 2.51 0.80
C TYR A 41 10.10 1.09 1.31
N ASN A 42 10.81 0.08 0.82
CA ASN A 42 10.61 -1.31 1.21
C ASN A 42 10.93 -1.58 2.70
N GLN A 43 11.76 -0.77 3.35
CA GLN A 43 11.95 -0.83 4.81
C GLN A 43 10.65 -0.57 5.59
N SER A 44 9.66 0.11 5.00
CA SER A 44 8.36 0.32 5.64
C SER A 44 7.56 -0.96 5.86
N LEU A 45 7.90 -2.08 5.18
CA LEU A 45 7.32 -3.40 5.47
C LEU A 45 7.47 -3.80 6.94
N SER A 46 8.59 -3.41 7.58
CA SER A 46 8.84 -3.66 9.00
C SER A 46 7.86 -2.93 9.94
N LEU A 47 7.19 -1.88 9.46
CA LEU A 47 6.24 -1.09 10.26
C LEU A 47 4.84 -1.73 10.28
N LEU A 48 4.54 -2.62 9.32
CA LEU A 48 3.20 -3.14 9.11
C LEU A 48 2.67 -3.93 10.32
N GLN A 49 3.55 -4.66 11.01
CA GLN A 49 3.18 -5.45 12.17
C GLN A 49 2.72 -4.59 13.35
N GLU A 50 3.37 -3.44 13.58
CA GLU A 50 2.99 -2.50 14.65
C GLU A 50 1.74 -1.73 14.23
N TRP A 51 1.71 -1.23 13.00
CA TRP A 51 0.57 -0.52 12.43
C TRP A 51 -0.72 -1.35 12.49
N SER A 52 -0.65 -2.65 12.19
CA SER A 52 -1.81 -3.56 12.23
C SER A 52 -2.40 -3.78 13.63
N THR A 53 -1.71 -3.35 14.70
CA THR A 53 -2.28 -3.41 16.06
C THR A 53 -3.30 -2.30 16.34
N GLN A 54 -3.31 -1.26 15.51
CA GLN A 54 -4.14 -0.06 15.67
C GLN A 54 -5.24 0.04 14.61
N VAL A 55 -5.20 -0.82 13.60
CA VAL A 55 -6.08 -0.79 12.42
C VAL A 55 -6.68 -2.18 12.19
N ALA A 56 -7.96 -2.23 11.85
CA ALA A 56 -8.64 -3.45 11.42
C ALA A 56 -8.17 -3.82 10.01
N ILE A 57 -7.51 -4.97 9.85
CA ILE A 57 -6.79 -5.34 8.61
C ILE A 57 -7.52 -6.37 7.74
N GLU A 58 -8.78 -6.69 8.04
CA GLU A 58 -9.55 -7.73 7.36
C GLU A 58 -9.77 -7.41 5.87
N GLU A 59 -9.90 -6.12 5.56
CA GLU A 59 -10.09 -5.61 4.20
C GLU A 59 -8.78 -5.10 3.57
N TYR A 60 -7.64 -5.30 4.24
CA TYR A 60 -6.33 -4.86 3.77
C TYR A 60 -5.59 -5.97 3.04
N TYR A 61 -4.91 -5.56 1.97
CA TYR A 61 -4.16 -6.44 1.07
C TYR A 61 -2.82 -5.81 0.72
N ILE A 62 -1.86 -6.67 0.39
CA ILE A 62 -0.51 -6.29 -0.02
C ILE A 62 -0.16 -6.99 -1.33
N TRP A 63 0.47 -6.28 -2.26
CA TRP A 63 0.83 -6.84 -3.57
C TRP A 63 2.08 -6.15 -4.15
N PRO A 64 2.83 -6.81 -5.05
CA PRO A 64 4.00 -6.22 -5.68
C PRO A 64 3.60 -5.18 -6.75
N GLN A 65 4.50 -4.24 -7.02
CA GLN A 65 4.38 -3.29 -8.13
C GLN A 65 5.39 -3.64 -9.24
N PRO A 66 4.99 -3.66 -10.53
CA PRO A 66 3.65 -3.48 -11.05
C PRO A 66 2.75 -4.67 -10.69
N GLU A 67 1.49 -4.35 -10.48
CA GLU A 67 0.44 -5.33 -10.23
C GLU A 67 0.22 -6.22 -11.46
N ASN A 68 0.02 -7.52 -11.22
CA ASN A 68 -0.53 -8.43 -12.21
C ASN A 68 -2.05 -8.48 -12.03
N GLU A 69 -2.81 -7.96 -13.00
CA GLU A 69 -4.28 -7.89 -12.93
C GLU A 69 -4.97 -9.27 -12.80
N LEU A 70 -4.26 -10.35 -13.19
CA LEU A 70 -4.75 -11.73 -13.13
C LEU A 70 -4.53 -12.39 -11.77
N GLU A 71 -3.68 -11.83 -10.92
CA GLU A 71 -3.38 -12.39 -9.61
C GLU A 71 -4.21 -11.71 -8.53
N ASP A 72 -4.72 -12.52 -7.59
CA ASP A 72 -5.39 -11.99 -6.42
C ASP A 72 -4.37 -11.42 -5.45
N HIS A 73 -4.71 -10.29 -4.85
CA HIS A 73 -3.84 -9.66 -3.88
C HIS A 73 -3.75 -10.49 -2.61
N LEU A 74 -2.59 -10.51 -1.97
CA LEU A 74 -2.36 -11.26 -0.74
C LEU A 74 -3.07 -10.55 0.42
N PRO A 75 -3.99 -11.20 1.15
CA PRO A 75 -4.57 -10.61 2.36
C PRO A 75 -3.48 -10.26 3.36
N LEU A 76 -3.54 -9.06 3.94
CA LEU A 76 -2.49 -8.57 4.83
C LEU A 76 -2.37 -9.43 6.09
N SER A 77 -3.49 -9.94 6.61
CA SER A 77 -3.52 -10.85 7.76
C SER A 77 -2.73 -12.14 7.50
N VAL A 78 -2.79 -12.67 6.27
CA VAL A 78 -2.01 -13.83 5.84
C VAL A 78 -0.54 -13.46 5.73
N TYR A 79 -0.22 -12.33 5.06
CA TYR A 79 1.15 -11.83 4.96
C TYR A 79 1.82 -11.67 6.33
N LEU A 80 1.14 -11.08 7.31
CA LEU A 80 1.70 -10.82 8.64
C LEU A 80 1.88 -12.09 9.48
N SER A 81 1.08 -13.14 9.24
CA SER A 81 1.12 -14.38 10.03
C SER A 81 1.99 -15.48 9.43
N ASP A 82 2.34 -15.39 8.14
CA ASP A 82 3.08 -16.43 7.43
C ASP A 82 4.40 -15.91 6.81
N LYS A 83 5.53 -16.36 7.37
CA LYS A 83 6.87 -16.03 6.84
C LYS A 83 7.09 -16.50 5.41
N SER A 84 6.52 -17.64 5.01
CA SER A 84 6.64 -18.11 3.64
C SER A 84 6.00 -17.13 2.66
N LYS A 85 4.90 -16.48 3.07
CA LYS A 85 4.21 -15.47 2.25
C LYS A 85 4.95 -14.13 2.22
N GLN A 86 5.65 -13.78 3.30
CA GLN A 86 6.57 -12.63 3.31
C GLN A 86 7.73 -12.84 2.32
N GLU A 87 8.27 -14.06 2.31
CA GLU A 87 9.38 -14.46 1.45
C GLU A 87 8.96 -14.45 -0.02
N GLU A 88 7.79 -15.04 -0.33
CA GLU A 88 7.20 -15.07 -1.67
C GLU A 88 6.94 -13.66 -2.23
N LEU A 89 6.38 -12.75 -1.42
CA LEU A 89 6.20 -11.36 -1.82
C LEU A 89 7.55 -10.70 -2.12
N ARG A 90 8.55 -10.88 -1.24
CA ARG A 90 9.89 -10.31 -1.42
C ARG A 90 10.55 -10.80 -2.71
N GLU A 91 10.46 -12.09 -3.00
CA GLU A 91 11.00 -12.68 -4.23
C GLU A 91 10.30 -12.14 -5.47
N THR A 92 8.96 -12.02 -5.42
CA THR A 92 8.15 -11.51 -6.52
C THR A 92 8.42 -10.02 -6.80
N MET A 93 8.62 -9.21 -5.77
CA MET A 93 9.00 -7.81 -5.92
C MET A 93 10.38 -7.65 -6.58
N GLY A 94 11.34 -8.52 -6.29
CA GLY A 94 12.73 -8.35 -6.73
C GLY A 94 13.30 -6.99 -6.31
N ASN A 95 13.63 -6.14 -7.28
CA ASN A 95 14.12 -4.77 -7.07
C ASN A 95 13.03 -3.69 -7.18
N ARG A 96 11.76 -4.09 -7.03
CA ARG A 96 10.59 -3.20 -7.10
C ARG A 96 9.98 -3.01 -5.72
N THR A 97 8.85 -2.31 -5.68
CA THR A 97 8.14 -1.94 -4.45
C THR A 97 6.88 -2.76 -4.26
N PHE A 98 6.26 -2.61 -3.09
CA PHE A 98 4.92 -3.11 -2.79
C PHE A 98 3.88 -1.98 -2.82
N GLN A 99 2.63 -2.39 -2.89
CA GLN A 99 1.45 -1.58 -2.60
C GLN A 99 0.70 -2.20 -1.45
N LEU A 100 0.04 -1.36 -0.65
CA LEU A 100 -0.76 -1.76 0.50
C LEU A 100 -2.07 -0.98 0.46
N GLY A 101 -3.20 -1.65 0.53
CA GLY A 101 -4.47 -0.94 0.48
C GLY A 101 -5.67 -1.71 0.96
N LYS A 102 -6.73 -0.96 1.20
CA LYS A 102 -8.06 -1.46 1.52
C LYS A 102 -8.84 -1.67 0.23
N LEU A 103 -9.38 -2.86 0.05
CA LEU A 103 -10.03 -3.28 -1.20
C LEU A 103 -11.49 -3.64 -0.97
N PHE A 104 -12.35 -3.04 -1.78
CA PHE A 104 -13.80 -3.25 -1.76
C PHE A 104 -14.22 -3.89 -3.09
N PHE A 105 -14.50 -5.19 -3.07
CA PHE A 105 -14.72 -6.00 -4.29
C PHE A 105 -16.18 -6.01 -4.75
N SER A 106 -16.38 -5.94 -6.07
CA SER A 106 -17.67 -6.23 -6.70
C SER A 106 -17.97 -7.74 -6.63
N PRO A 107 -19.22 -8.19 -6.42
CA PRO A 107 -20.49 -7.45 -6.43
C PRO A 107 -20.96 -6.97 -5.04
N ASN A 108 -20.09 -6.92 -4.04
CA ASN A 108 -20.52 -6.51 -2.70
C ASN A 108 -20.97 -5.04 -2.72
N GLU A 109 -22.13 -4.76 -2.13
CA GLU A 109 -22.59 -3.39 -1.95
C GLU A 109 -21.91 -2.77 -0.74
N TYR A 110 -21.16 -1.69 -0.98
CA TYR A 110 -20.58 -0.88 0.07
C TYR A 110 -21.29 0.47 0.12
N THR A 111 -21.95 0.75 1.25
CA THR A 111 -22.54 2.06 1.52
C THR A 111 -21.49 3.00 2.14
N ASN A 112 -21.76 4.31 2.06
CA ASN A 112 -20.93 5.38 2.62
C ASN A 112 -19.47 5.34 2.14
N ILE A 113 -19.28 5.25 0.83
CA ILE A 113 -17.95 5.08 0.23
C ILE A 113 -17.01 6.23 0.56
N GLU A 114 -17.52 7.46 0.72
CA GLU A 114 -16.76 8.63 1.12
C GLU A 114 -16.22 8.49 2.55
N GLU A 115 -17.04 8.01 3.48
CA GLU A 115 -16.65 7.77 4.88
C GLU A 115 -15.59 6.67 4.95
N LYS A 116 -15.80 5.56 4.24
CA LYS A 116 -14.85 4.45 4.14
C LYS A 116 -13.52 4.89 3.52
N THR A 117 -13.57 5.75 2.50
CA THR A 117 -12.37 6.32 1.87
C THR A 117 -11.62 7.21 2.86
N ALA A 118 -12.32 8.10 3.55
CA ALA A 118 -11.71 8.99 4.54
C ALA A 118 -11.10 8.22 5.71
N GLU A 119 -11.74 7.13 6.15
CA GLU A 119 -11.22 6.21 7.16
C GLU A 119 -9.94 5.53 6.68
N ALA A 120 -9.96 4.88 5.50
CA ALA A 120 -8.79 4.21 4.94
C ALA A 120 -7.59 5.16 4.74
N LEU A 121 -7.83 6.39 4.29
CA LEU A 121 -6.78 7.40 4.16
C LEU A 121 -6.19 7.79 5.53
N LYS A 122 -7.01 7.90 6.57
CA LYS A 122 -6.52 8.17 7.95
C LYS A 122 -5.73 6.99 8.50
N GLU A 123 -6.18 5.76 8.25
CA GLU A 123 -5.50 4.53 8.65
C GLU A 123 -4.12 4.41 7.97
N LEU A 124 -4.01 4.75 6.68
CA LEU A 124 -2.76 4.67 5.91
C LEU A 124 -1.81 5.86 6.15
N ALA A 125 -2.31 7.00 6.63
CA ALA A 125 -1.51 8.22 6.82
C ALA A 125 -0.25 8.05 7.71
N PRO A 126 -0.29 7.32 8.85
CA PRO A 126 0.91 7.06 9.65
C PRO A 126 2.02 6.36 8.86
N LEU A 127 1.69 5.37 8.02
CA LEU A 127 2.67 4.68 7.18
C LEU A 127 3.25 5.62 6.12
N TYR A 128 2.37 6.38 5.45
CA TYR A 128 2.78 7.38 4.47
C TYR A 128 3.75 8.42 5.06
N HIS A 129 3.46 8.93 6.26
CA HIS A 129 4.34 9.88 6.95
C HIS A 129 5.62 9.24 7.50
N ALA A 130 5.57 7.98 7.94
CA ALA A 130 6.75 7.28 8.43
C ALA A 130 7.79 7.02 7.34
N ILE A 131 7.34 6.77 6.10
CA ILE A 131 8.22 6.63 4.93
C ILE A 131 9.05 7.90 4.74
N LYS A 132 8.44 9.08 4.85
CA LYS A 132 9.15 10.36 4.76
C LYS A 132 10.27 10.52 5.78
N ASN A 133 10.10 10.02 7.00
CA ASN A 133 11.10 10.17 8.08
C ASN A 133 12.25 9.16 7.98
N LYS A 134 12.16 8.18 7.08
CA LYS A 134 13.18 7.13 6.86
C LYS A 134 13.93 7.29 5.52
N LEU A 135 13.48 8.20 4.66
CA LEU A 135 14.17 8.64 3.45
C LEU A 135 15.10 9.80 3.79
#